data_AF-A0A1H7Z0S3-F1
#
_entry.id   AF-A0A1H7Z0S3-F1
#
_cell.length_a   1.000
_cell.length_b   1.000
_cell.length_c   1.000
_cell.angle_alpha   90.00
_cell.angle_beta   90.00
_cell.angle_gamma   90.00
#
_symmetry.space_group_name_H-M   'P 1'
#
loop_
_entity.id
_entity.type
_entity.pdbx_description
1 polymer ?
#
loop_
_entity_poly.entity_id
_entity_poly.type
_entity_poly.pdbx_seq_one_letter_code
_entity_poly.pdbx_strand_id
1 'polypeptide(L)'
;MNEAEVLEFVPVVQRLRRAQEQIGIQFVYYFYNEDTKHHFNFWMVPRYQWMAQFGKSIEAVRPALLHARNHMNSEEEVRAVTRTAAKLRADMSARPGR
;
A
#
# COMPACT_ATOMS: atom_id res chain seq x y z
N MET A 1 -6.79 8.65 -17.14
CA MET A 1 -5.33 8.71 -17.40
C MET A 1 -5.04 8.77 -18.89
N ASN A 2 -4.18 9.70 -19.33
CA ASN A 2 -3.63 9.76 -20.68
C ASN A 2 -2.34 8.94 -20.81
N GLU A 3 -1.80 8.82 -22.03
CA GLU A 3 -0.62 8.00 -22.31
C GLU A 3 0.64 8.46 -21.56
N ALA A 4 0.86 9.77 -21.44
CA ALA A 4 1.99 10.31 -20.68
C ALA A 4 1.87 9.98 -19.18
N GLU A 5 0.67 10.10 -18.61
CA GLU A 5 0.40 9.72 -17.23
C GLU A 5 0.63 8.22 -16.99
N VAL A 6 0.27 7.35 -17.94
CA VAL A 6 0.53 5.90 -17.85
C VAL A 6 2.04 5.61 -17.85
N LEU A 7 2.80 6.27 -18.72
CA LEU A 7 4.25 6.10 -18.84
C LEU A 7 4.98 6.50 -17.55
N GLU A 8 4.45 7.44 -16.78
CA GLU A 8 5.00 7.82 -15.48
C GLU A 8 4.46 6.96 -14.32
N PHE A 9 3.16 6.65 -14.34
CA PHE A 9 2.48 5.97 -13.24
C PHE A 9 2.90 4.51 -13.08
N VAL A 10 2.95 3.75 -14.17
CA VAL A 10 3.25 2.30 -14.11
C VAL A 10 4.62 2.03 -13.49
N PRO A 11 5.71 2.73 -13.88
CA PRO A 11 7.01 2.58 -13.22
C PRO A 11 6.98 2.88 -11.71
N VAL A 12 6.21 3.89 -11.29
CA VAL A 12 6.06 4.23 -9.86
C VAL A 12 5.41 3.07 -9.09
N VAL A 13 4.32 2.51 -9.61
CA VAL A 13 3.62 1.37 -8.99
C VAL A 13 4.53 0.14 -8.94
N GLN A 14 5.24 -0.16 -10.04
CA GLN A 14 6.18 -1.28 -10.09
C GLN A 14 7.31 -1.13 -9.08
N ARG A 15 7.88 0.07 -8.95
CA ARG A 15 8.93 0.35 -7.98
C ARG A 15 8.43 0.16 -6.55
N LEU A 16 7.28 0.76 -6.22
CA LEU A 16 6.67 0.63 -4.90
C LEU A 16 6.38 -0.84 -4.57
N ARG A 17 5.91 -1.62 -5.55
CA ARG A 17 5.66 -3.05 -5.37
C ARG A 17 6.94 -3.82 -5.03
N ARG A 18 8.04 -3.57 -5.74
CA ARG A 18 9.35 -4.21 -5.45
C ARG A 18 9.86 -3.83 -4.06
N ALA A 19 9.76 -2.57 -3.68
CA ALA A 19 10.16 -2.10 -2.36
C ALA A 19 9.34 -2.78 -1.25
N GLN A 20 8.03 -2.97 -1.47
CA GLN A 20 7.16 -3.72 -0.56
C GLN A 20 7.56 -5.20 -0.42
N GLU A 21 7.97 -5.86 -1.52
CA GLU A 21 8.46 -7.25 -1.48
C GLU A 21 9.70 -7.40 -0.62
N GLN A 22 10.66 -6.47 -0.75
CA GLN A 22 11.90 -6.47 0.02
C GLN A 22 11.69 -6.34 1.53
N ILE A 23 10.57 -5.76 1.97
CA ILE A 23 10.20 -5.64 3.38
C ILE A 23 9.21 -6.72 3.84
N GLY A 24 8.99 -7.77 3.03
CA GLY A 24 8.19 -8.93 3.41
C GLY A 24 6.69 -8.81 3.13
N ILE A 25 6.24 -7.80 2.38
CA ILE A 25 4.84 -7.69 1.96
C ILE A 25 4.63 -8.54 0.70
N GLN A 26 4.11 -9.74 0.88
CA GLN A 26 3.97 -10.74 -0.20
C GLN A 26 2.73 -10.54 -1.06
N PHE A 27 1.61 -10.10 -0.46
CA PHE A 27 0.33 -9.94 -1.14
C PHE A 27 -0.18 -8.52 -0.97
N VAL A 28 -0.73 -7.94 -2.04
CA VAL A 28 -1.25 -6.57 -2.06
C VAL A 28 -2.55 -6.54 -2.85
N TYR A 29 -3.57 -5.90 -2.29
CA TYR A 29 -4.78 -5.56 -3.00
C TYR A 29 -4.64 -4.18 -3.65
N TYR A 30 -5.13 -4.07 -4.88
CA TYR A 30 -5.14 -2.82 -5.64
C TYR A 30 -6.58 -2.30 -5.75
N PHE A 31 -6.77 -1.04 -5.37
CA PHE A 31 -8.02 -0.33 -5.58
C PHE A 31 -7.72 0.94 -6.33
N TYR A 32 -8.52 1.24 -7.34
CA TYR A 32 -8.50 2.55 -7.98
C TYR A 32 -9.90 3.15 -7.88
N ASN A 33 -9.96 4.46 -7.65
CA ASN A 33 -11.20 5.20 -7.69
C ASN A 33 -10.95 6.55 -8.34
N GLU A 34 -11.82 6.92 -9.26
CA GLU A 34 -11.81 8.20 -9.97
C GLU A 34 -13.26 8.71 -9.97
N ASP A 35 -13.50 9.81 -9.26
CA ASP A 35 -14.82 10.44 -9.20
C ASP A 35 -14.69 11.91 -9.61
N THR A 36 -15.78 12.47 -10.12
CA THR A 36 -15.95 13.88 -10.50
C THR A 36 -15.63 14.88 -9.39
N LYS A 37 -15.62 14.45 -8.12
CA LYS A 37 -15.28 15.28 -6.94
C LYS A 37 -13.94 14.96 -6.29
N HIS A 38 -13.40 13.76 -6.50
CA HIS A 38 -12.19 13.30 -5.85
C HIS A 38 -11.20 12.86 -6.93
N HIS A 39 -10.05 13.55 -7.00
CA HIS A 39 -8.93 13.21 -7.90
C HIS A 39 -8.63 11.71 -7.94
N PHE A 40 -8.00 11.23 -9.03
CA PHE A 40 -7.62 9.82 -9.17
C PHE A 40 -6.84 9.33 -7.94
N ASN A 41 -7.37 8.30 -7.27
CA ASN A 41 -6.75 7.68 -6.11
C ASN A 41 -6.45 6.21 -6.41
N PHE A 42 -5.21 5.80 -6.12
CA PHE A 42 -4.76 4.42 -6.22
C PHE A 42 -4.28 3.92 -4.86
N TRP A 43 -4.90 2.86 -4.36
CA TRP A 43 -4.60 2.26 -3.07
C TRP A 43 -3.92 0.91 -3.27
N MET A 44 -2.80 0.73 -2.57
CA MET A 44 -2.08 -0.55 -2.46
C MET A 44 -2.16 -1.00 -1.01
N VAL A 45 -3.00 -2.00 -0.73
CA VAL A 45 -3.24 -2.48 0.65
C VAL A 45 -2.52 -3.81 0.86
N PRO A 46 -1.47 -3.86 1.70
CA PRO A 46 -0.81 -5.10 2.09
C PRO A 46 -1.78 -6.08 2.74
N ARG A 47 -1.69 -7.35 2.34
CA ARG A 47 -2.44 -8.44 2.95
C ARG A 47 -1.51 -9.28 3.84
N TYR A 48 -1.84 -9.32 5.12
CA TYR A 48 -1.13 -10.12 6.12
C TYR A 48 -1.91 -11.38 6.49
N GLN A 49 -1.21 -12.38 7.04
CA GLN A 49 -1.79 -13.66 7.46
C GLN A 49 -2.95 -13.49 8.46
N TRP A 50 -2.79 -12.59 9.45
CA TRP A 50 -3.83 -12.32 10.45
C TRP A 50 -5.13 -11.78 9.84
N MET A 51 -5.09 -11.19 8.65
CA MET A 51 -6.29 -10.68 7.97
C MET A 51 -7.18 -11.81 7.44
N ALA A 52 -6.65 -13.04 7.30
CA ALA A 52 -7.40 -14.18 6.79
C ALA A 52 -8.65 -14.51 7.63
N GLN A 53 -8.65 -14.15 8.92
CA GLN A 53 -9.80 -14.32 9.81
C GLN A 53 -11.03 -13.51 9.40
N PHE A 54 -10.85 -12.41 8.65
CA PHE A 54 -11.94 -11.56 8.17
C PHE A 54 -12.49 -12.02 6.82
N GLY A 55 -11.87 -13.03 6.20
CA GLY A 55 -12.24 -13.56 4.89
C GLY A 55 -11.09 -13.56 3.89
N LYS A 56 -11.33 -14.20 2.74
CA LYS A 56 -10.34 -14.30 1.65
C LYS A 56 -10.54 -13.27 0.53
N SER A 57 -11.71 -12.65 0.49
CA SER A 57 -12.14 -11.68 -0.53
C SER A 57 -11.71 -10.26 -0.20
N ILE A 58 -11.86 -9.37 -1.18
CA ILE A 58 -11.56 -7.94 -1.04
C ILE A 58 -12.45 -7.23 -0.02
N GLU A 59 -13.67 -7.74 0.20
CA GLU A 59 -14.63 -7.22 1.18
C GLU A 59 -14.12 -7.35 2.63
N ALA A 60 -13.21 -8.31 2.87
CA ALA A 60 -12.56 -8.51 4.17
C ALA A 60 -11.57 -7.39 4.55
N VAL A 61 -11.15 -6.56 3.58
CA VAL A 61 -10.18 -5.48 3.83
C VAL A 61 -10.75 -4.43 4.79
N ARG A 62 -12.01 -4.03 4.61
CA ARG A 62 -12.62 -3.00 5.47
C ARG A 62 -12.73 -3.46 6.94
N PRO A 63 -13.27 -4.66 7.26
CA PRO A 63 -13.25 -5.20 8.62
C PRO A 63 -11.83 -5.31 9.21
N ALA A 64 -10.86 -5.77 8.42
CA ALA A 64 -9.48 -5.90 8.87
C ALA A 64 -8.84 -4.54 9.22
N LEU A 65 -9.06 -3.51 8.40
CA LEU A 65 -8.58 -2.15 8.68
C LEU A 65 -9.26 -1.54 9.91
N LEU A 66 -10.56 -1.77 10.10
CA LEU A 66 -11.28 -1.36 11.31
C LEU A 66 -10.74 -2.06 12.55
N HIS A 67 -10.47 -3.36 12.46
CA HIS A 67 -9.86 -4.11 13.55
C HIS A 67 -8.48 -3.55 13.91
N ALA A 68 -7.62 -3.33 12.91
CA ALA A 68 -6.29 -2.77 13.13
C ALA A 68 -6.36 -1.38 13.79
N ARG A 69 -7.27 -0.51 13.34
CA ARG A 69 -7.45 0.82 13.92
C ARG A 69 -7.85 0.78 15.40
N ASN A 70 -8.69 -0.19 15.78
CA ASN A 70 -9.29 -0.25 17.10
C ASN A 70 -8.48 -1.09 18.10
N HIS A 71 -7.67 -2.04 17.63
CA HIS A 71 -6.98 -3.03 18.48
C HIS A 71 -5.47 -3.16 18.20
N MET A 72 -4.97 -2.60 17.10
CA MET A 72 -3.56 -2.66 16.68
C MET A 72 -2.97 -1.26 16.47
N ASN A 73 -3.21 -0.39 17.44
CA ASN A 73 -2.81 1.02 17.42
C ASN A 73 -1.90 1.39 18.60
N SER A 74 -1.25 0.41 19.22
CA SER A 74 -0.26 0.66 20.25
C SER A 74 0.89 1.52 19.72
N GLU A 75 1.62 2.19 20.60
CA GLU A 75 2.77 3.00 20.17
C GLU A 75 3.81 2.19 19.40
N GLU A 76 4.00 0.91 19.74
CA GLU A 76 4.94 0.03 19.05
C GLU A 76 4.52 -0.23 17.61
N GLU A 77 3.23 -0.51 17.39
CA GLU A 77 2.67 -0.74 16.06
C GLU A 77 2.74 0.53 15.21
N VAL A 78 2.39 1.68 15.78
CA VAL A 78 2.52 2.98 15.11
C VAL A 78 3.98 3.24 14.73
N ARG A 79 4.93 3.04 15.65
CA ARG A 79 6.36 3.17 15.37
C ARG A 79 6.82 2.21 14.27
N ALA A 80 6.32 0.97 14.25
CA ALA A 80 6.65 0.00 13.20
C ALA A 80 6.15 0.46 11.82
N VAL A 81 4.93 0.97 11.74
CA VAL A 81 4.37 1.55 10.51
C VAL A 81 5.21 2.73 10.04
N THR A 82 5.56 3.66 10.94
CA THR A 82 6.39 4.83 10.60
C THR A 82 7.77 4.42 10.09
N ARG A 83 8.43 3.44 10.72
CA ARG A 83 9.73 2.92 10.25
C ARG A 83 9.62 2.31 8.86
N THR A 84 8.58 1.52 8.62
CA THR A 84 8.34 0.90 7.32
C THR A 84 8.07 1.93 6.23
N ALA A 85 7.23 2.95 6.52
CA ALA A 85 6.97 4.05 5.61
C ALA A 85 8.25 4.85 5.29
N ALA A 86 9.12 5.07 6.28
CA ALA A 86 10.40 5.73 6.07
C ALA A 86 11.33 4.94 5.14
N LYS A 87 11.38 3.60 5.26
CA LYS A 87 12.14 2.73 4.36
C LYS A 87 11.63 2.82 2.92
N LEU A 88 10.32 2.73 2.72
CA LEU A 88 9.71 2.86 1.40
C LEU A 88 9.99 4.23 0.78
N ARG A 89 9.88 5.31 1.57
CA ARG A 89 10.20 6.66 1.09
C ARG A 89 11.66 6.82 0.70
N ALA A 90 12.58 6.26 1.48
CA ALA A 90 14.01 6.28 1.18
C ALA A 90 14.32 5.53 -0.11
N ASP A 91 13.73 4.34 -0.29
CA ASP A 91 13.84 3.59 -1.54
C ASP A 91 13.32 4.43 -2.71
N MET A 92 12.12 5.01 -2.62
CA MET A 92 11.53 5.80 -3.70
C MET A 92 12.30 7.09 -4.02
N SER A 93 12.99 7.67 -3.04
CA SER A 93 13.75 8.93 -3.19
C SER A 93 15.15 8.70 -3.75
N ALA A 94 15.68 7.47 -3.68
CA ALA A 94 16.91 7.14 -4.39
C ALA A 94 16.66 7.36 -5.89
N ARG A 95 17.47 8.17 -6.56
CA ARG A 95 17.36 8.29 -8.02
C ARG A 95 17.58 6.89 -8.62
N PRO A 96 16.75 6.41 -9.55
CA PRO A 96 17.11 5.23 -10.31
C PRO A 96 18.46 5.53 -10.97
N GLY A 97 19.46 4.71 -10.67
CA GLY A 97 20.76 4.78 -11.31
C GLY A 97 20.54 4.73 -12.82
N ARG A 98 21.19 5.66 -13.53
CA ARG A 98 21.29 5.65 -15.00
C ARG A 98 21.87 4.33 -15.49
#